data_AF-A0A9D4N1R0-F1
#
_entry.id   AF-A0A9D4N1R0-F1
#
_cell.length_a   1.000
_cell.length_b   1.000
_cell.length_c   1.000
_cell.angle_alpha   90.00
_cell.angle_beta   90.00
_cell.angle_gamma   90.00
#
_symmetry.space_group_name_H-M   'P 1'
#
loop_
_entity.id
_entity.type
_entity.pdbx_description
1 polymer ?
#
loop_
_entity_poly.entity_id
_entity_poly.type
_entity_poly.pdbx_seq_one_letter_code
_entity_poly.pdbx_strand_id
1 'polypeptide(L)'
;MVTTISQNCYEQMDPKPFLYSLEDLQLSITGANGTELVYMGYIEAAISVPNISEETFDVPVLVVPNTEHNINVPVIIGTNVIRHLHSLPLENLSEEWKAALMATSLATNIGLVVSTNKSTVELPPYETMTISGFVRKSTQDSAAVTEPSEKASSRYWCMPACCPP
;
A
#
# COMPACT_ATOMS: atom_id res chain seq x y z
N MET A 1 -0.90 -2.65 0.05
CA MET A 1 -1.38 -1.30 -0.30
C MET A 1 -2.62 -1.45 -1.17
N VAL A 2 -3.66 -0.65 -0.98
CA VAL A 2 -4.89 -0.71 -1.78
C VAL A 2 -4.93 0.46 -2.77
N THR A 3 -5.52 0.25 -3.94
CA THR A 3 -5.70 1.27 -4.97
C THR A 3 -6.68 2.34 -4.51
N THR A 4 -6.38 3.60 -4.76
CA THR A 4 -7.21 4.73 -4.36
C THR A 4 -7.42 5.72 -5.51
N ILE A 5 -8.56 6.41 -5.47
CA ILE A 5 -8.86 7.55 -6.32
C ILE A 5 -9.32 8.75 -5.48
N SER A 6 -9.03 9.96 -5.97
CA SER A 6 -9.50 11.18 -5.33
C SER A 6 -11.01 11.36 -5.50
N GLN A 7 -11.63 12.04 -4.55
CA GLN A 7 -13.03 12.42 -4.60
C GLN A 7 -13.37 13.15 -5.91
N ASN A 8 -12.54 14.10 -6.35
CA ASN A 8 -12.75 14.81 -7.62
C ASN A 8 -12.78 13.86 -8.82
N CYS A 9 -11.90 12.85 -8.85
CA CYS A 9 -11.88 11.86 -9.92
C CYS A 9 -13.16 11.02 -9.93
N TYR A 10 -13.59 10.55 -8.76
CA TYR A 10 -14.84 9.81 -8.60
C TYR A 10 -16.08 10.64 -9.01
N GLU A 11 -16.13 11.92 -8.65
CA GLU A 11 -17.26 12.80 -8.97
C GLU A 11 -17.43 13.07 -10.47
N GLN A 12 -16.36 12.94 -11.24
CA GLN A 12 -16.35 13.15 -12.70
C GLN A 12 -16.69 11.88 -13.49
N MET A 13 -16.85 10.72 -12.84
CA MET A 13 -17.17 9.46 -13.52
C MET A 13 -18.63 9.46 -14.02
N ASP A 14 -18.82 8.99 -15.25
CA ASP A 14 -20.14 8.81 -15.87
C ASP A 14 -20.17 7.49 -16.66
N PRO A 15 -21.04 6.52 -16.31
CA PRO A 15 -21.99 6.57 -15.19
C PRO A 15 -21.26 6.57 -13.84
N LYS A 16 -21.82 7.32 -12.87
CA LYS A 16 -21.25 7.39 -11.52
C LYS A 16 -21.47 6.04 -10.80
N PRO A 17 -20.40 5.32 -10.41
CA PRO A 17 -20.54 4.03 -9.74
C PRO A 17 -21.10 4.20 -8.32
N PHE A 18 -21.75 3.16 -7.80
CA PHE A 18 -22.24 3.16 -6.43
C PHE A 18 -21.07 3.11 -5.44
N LEU A 19 -21.13 3.94 -4.40
CA LEU A 19 -20.13 3.98 -3.35
C LEU A 19 -20.54 3.09 -2.18
N TYR A 20 -19.80 2.02 -1.97
CA TYR A 20 -20.04 1.04 -0.91
C TYR A 20 -19.28 1.39 0.37
N SER A 21 -19.84 0.99 1.52
CA SER A 21 -19.20 1.11 2.83
C SER A 21 -18.30 -0.09 3.11
N LEU A 22 -17.15 0.13 3.74
CA LEU A 22 -16.30 -0.95 4.27
C LEU A 22 -16.77 -1.47 5.64
N GLU A 23 -17.73 -0.80 6.28
CA GLU A 23 -18.26 -1.19 7.59
C GLU A 23 -18.82 -2.62 7.57
N ASP A 24 -19.49 -2.98 6.47
CA ASP A 24 -20.06 -4.31 6.26
C ASP A 24 -18.99 -5.42 6.18
N LEU A 25 -17.76 -5.06 5.82
CA LEU A 25 -16.63 -5.98 5.69
C LEU A 25 -15.76 -6.07 6.96
N GLN A 26 -16.03 -5.23 7.97
CA GLN A 26 -15.23 -5.13 9.21
C GLN A 26 -13.73 -4.94 8.96
N LEU A 27 -13.38 -4.24 7.87
CA LEU A 27 -11.99 -3.94 7.51
C LEU A 27 -11.61 -2.55 7.99
N SER A 28 -10.48 -2.45 8.70
CA SER A 28 -9.84 -1.17 9.01
C SER A 28 -8.72 -0.88 8.02
N ILE A 29 -8.73 0.31 7.43
CA ILE A 29 -7.67 0.76 6.51
C ILE A 29 -6.75 1.71 7.26
N THR A 30 -5.47 1.36 7.34
CA THR A 30 -4.44 2.19 7.96
C THR A 30 -3.53 2.77 6.88
N GLY A 31 -3.21 4.06 6.99
CA GLY A 31 -2.19 4.73 6.21
C GLY A 31 -0.77 4.22 6.54
N ALA A 32 0.20 4.55 5.70
CA ALA A 32 1.58 4.10 5.87
C ALA A 32 2.25 4.63 7.16
N ASN A 33 1.74 5.72 7.72
CA ASN A 33 2.16 6.33 8.98
C ASN A 33 1.51 5.67 10.22
N GLY A 34 0.71 4.62 10.05
CA GLY A 34 0.00 3.95 11.14
C GLY A 34 -1.28 4.65 11.60
N THR A 35 -1.67 5.77 10.99
CA THR A 35 -2.96 6.42 11.28
C THR A 35 -4.08 5.79 10.47
N GLU A 36 -5.31 5.85 10.96
CA GLU A 36 -6.48 5.46 10.18
C GLU A 36 -6.55 6.30 8.90
N LEU A 37 -6.77 5.63 7.77
CA LEU A 37 -6.93 6.31 6.49
C LEU A 37 -8.34 6.87 6.42
N VAL A 38 -8.49 8.16 6.15
CA VAL A 38 -9.80 8.74 5.88
C VAL A 38 -10.22 8.39 4.45
N TYR A 39 -11.36 7.71 4.31
CA TYR A 39 -11.97 7.35 3.04
C TYR A 39 -13.48 7.63 3.07
N MET A 40 -14.09 7.78 1.90
CA MET A 40 -15.53 7.99 1.74
C MET A 40 -16.28 6.68 1.52
N GLY A 41 -15.59 5.69 0.95
CA GLY A 41 -16.10 4.35 0.65
C GLY A 41 -15.20 3.68 -0.38
N TYR A 42 -15.70 2.61 -1.00
CA TYR A 42 -15.05 1.99 -2.13
C TYR A 42 -16.01 1.80 -3.30
N ILE A 43 -15.44 1.71 -4.49
CA ILE A 43 -16.14 1.30 -5.71
C ILE A 43 -15.52 0.00 -6.21
N GLU A 44 -16.31 -0.80 -6.89
CA GLU A 44 -15.78 -1.89 -7.71
C GLU A 44 -15.49 -1.33 -9.10
N ALA A 45 -14.24 -1.43 -9.54
CA ALA A 45 -13.81 -0.88 -10.83
C ALA A 45 -13.00 -1.91 -11.62
N ALA A 46 -13.29 -1.99 -12.91
CA ALA A 46 -12.46 -2.68 -13.88
C ALA A 46 -11.29 -1.76 -14.28
N ILE A 47 -10.09 -2.10 -13.83
CA ILE A 47 -8.88 -1.32 -14.15
C ILE A 47 -8.14 -1.98 -15.31
N SER A 48 -7.92 -1.22 -16.38
CA SER A 48 -6.93 -1.56 -17.41
C SER A 48 -5.70 -0.68 -17.24
N VAL A 49 -4.53 -1.24 -17.55
CA VAL A 49 -3.27 -0.49 -17.54
C VAL A 49 -2.79 -0.36 -18.98
N PRO A 50 -2.97 0.82 -19.61
CA PRO A 50 -2.61 1.03 -21.00
C PRO A 50 -1.15 0.67 -21.27
N ASN A 51 -0.89 0.10 -22.44
CA ASN A 51 0.45 -0.28 -22.91
C ASN A 51 1.16 -1.37 -22.07
N ILE A 52 0.44 -2.00 -21.14
CA ILE A 52 0.96 -3.10 -20.32
C ILE A 52 0.18 -4.38 -20.55
N SER A 53 -1.15 -4.31 -20.44
CA SER A 53 -2.04 -5.43 -20.71
C SER A 53 -3.34 -4.94 -21.32
N GLU A 54 -3.91 -5.72 -22.22
CA GLU A 54 -5.30 -5.55 -22.68
C GLU A 54 -6.30 -6.12 -21.66
N GLU A 55 -5.83 -6.86 -20.65
CA GLU A 55 -6.66 -7.39 -19.59
C GLU A 55 -7.14 -6.27 -18.64
N THR A 56 -8.37 -6.45 -18.17
CA THR A 56 -9.00 -5.62 -17.14
C THR A 56 -9.10 -6.41 -15.85
N PHE A 57 -8.84 -5.73 -14.73
CA PHE A 57 -8.88 -6.34 -13.39
C PHE A 57 -9.99 -5.70 -12.57
N ASP A 58 -10.96 -6.51 -12.15
CA ASP A 58 -12.01 -6.07 -11.23
C ASP A 58 -11.42 -6.01 -9.82
N VAL A 59 -11.26 -4.81 -9.31
CA VAL A 59 -10.67 -4.58 -7.98
C VAL A 59 -11.46 -3.55 -7.18
N PRO A 60 -11.44 -3.66 -5.84
CA PRO A 60 -11.92 -2.57 -5.00
C PRO A 60 -10.97 -1.38 -5.09
N VAL A 61 -11.55 -0.19 -5.25
CA VAL A 61 -10.85 1.09 -5.31
C VAL A 61 -11.41 2.01 -4.24
N LEU A 62 -10.56 2.46 -3.32
CA LEU A 62 -11.00 3.38 -2.27
C LEU A 62 -11.16 4.80 -2.83
N VAL A 63 -12.29 5.43 -2.51
CA VAL A 63 -12.48 6.86 -2.77
C VAL A 63 -12.03 7.62 -1.53
N VAL A 64 -11.00 8.45 -1.70
CA VAL A 64 -10.43 9.26 -0.61
C VAL A 64 -10.78 10.74 -0.78
N PRO A 65 -10.97 11.50 0.31
CA PRO A 65 -11.18 12.94 0.23
C PRO A 65 -10.05 13.64 -0.53
N ASN A 66 -10.36 14.77 -1.16
CA ASN A 66 -9.32 15.57 -1.80
C ASN A 66 -8.30 16.08 -0.76
N THR A 67 -7.03 15.99 -1.09
CA THR A 67 -5.89 16.48 -0.32
C THR A 67 -4.96 17.25 -1.24
N GLU A 68 -4.07 18.08 -0.70
CA GLU A 68 -3.07 18.79 -1.51
C GLU A 68 -2.23 17.85 -2.39
N HIS A 69 -2.04 16.60 -1.93
CA HIS A 69 -1.28 15.58 -2.65
C HIS A 69 -2.06 14.96 -3.82
N ASN A 70 -3.32 14.59 -3.62
CA ASN A 70 -4.09 13.86 -4.64
C ASN A 70 -4.79 14.76 -5.68
N ILE A 71 -4.67 16.09 -5.55
CA ILE A 71 -5.09 17.03 -6.60
C ILE A 71 -4.26 16.81 -7.87
N ASN A 72 -2.95 16.58 -7.74
CA ASN A 72 -2.05 16.34 -8.87
C ASN A 72 -1.93 14.86 -9.22
N VAL A 73 -2.18 13.96 -8.26
CA VAL A 73 -2.13 12.51 -8.42
C VAL A 73 -3.49 11.94 -8.03
N PRO A 74 -4.48 11.97 -8.94
CA PRO A 74 -5.86 11.59 -8.62
C PRO A 74 -6.05 10.08 -8.46
N VAL A 75 -5.07 9.26 -8.86
CA VAL A 75 -5.12 7.80 -8.80
C VAL A 75 -3.79 7.28 -8.25
N ILE A 76 -3.85 6.42 -7.23
CA ILE A 76 -2.70 5.69 -6.71
C ILE A 76 -2.97 4.20 -6.89
N ILE A 77 -2.14 3.54 -7.68
CA ILE A 77 -2.25 2.10 -7.91
C ILE A 77 -1.61 1.34 -6.75
N GLY A 78 -2.41 0.50 -6.09
CA GLY A 78 -2.00 -0.33 -4.97
C GLY A 78 -1.54 -1.73 -5.40
N THR A 79 -1.08 -2.52 -4.43
CA THR A 79 -0.63 -3.90 -4.66
C THR A 79 -1.79 -4.83 -5.05
N ASN A 80 -3.04 -4.48 -4.74
CA ASN A 80 -4.21 -5.22 -5.22
C ASN A 80 -4.37 -5.20 -6.75
N VAL A 81 -3.77 -4.24 -7.46
CA VAL A 81 -3.72 -4.22 -8.94
C VAL A 81 -2.39 -4.77 -9.44
N ILE A 82 -1.28 -4.29 -8.88
CA ILE A 82 0.08 -4.66 -9.33
C ILE A 82 0.26 -6.17 -9.33
N ARG A 83 -0.33 -6.88 -8.37
CA ARG A 83 -0.20 -8.34 -8.27
C ARG A 83 -0.75 -9.09 -9.48
N HIS A 84 -1.76 -8.54 -10.17
CA HIS A 84 -2.30 -9.17 -11.37
C HIS A 84 -1.34 -9.08 -12.57
N LEU A 85 -0.37 -8.17 -12.52
CA LEU A 85 0.59 -7.94 -13.59
C LEU A 85 1.86 -8.80 -13.46
N HIS A 86 2.00 -9.63 -12.42
CA HIS A 86 3.20 -10.46 -12.21
C HIS A 86 3.47 -11.48 -13.30
N SER A 87 2.44 -11.92 -14.03
CA SER A 87 2.58 -12.87 -15.14
C SER A 87 3.08 -12.22 -16.43
N LEU A 88 3.12 -10.88 -16.50
CA LEU A 88 3.47 -10.16 -17.70
C LEU A 88 5.00 -10.11 -17.91
N PRO A 89 5.48 -10.20 -19.15
CA PRO A 89 6.90 -10.06 -19.45
C PRO A 89 7.38 -8.64 -19.15
N LEU A 90 8.42 -8.53 -18.31
CA LEU A 90 8.98 -7.25 -17.85
C LEU A 90 9.55 -6.37 -18.97
N GLU A 91 9.88 -6.96 -20.12
CA GLU A 91 10.58 -6.29 -21.23
C GLU A 91 9.81 -5.10 -21.82
N ASN A 92 8.48 -5.12 -21.73
CA ASN A 92 7.60 -4.08 -22.31
C ASN A 92 7.17 -3.00 -21.30
N LEU A 93 7.63 -3.10 -20.05
CA LEU A 93 7.20 -2.19 -18.98
C LEU A 93 8.13 -1.00 -18.86
N SER A 94 7.58 0.14 -18.42
CA SER A 94 8.41 1.27 -17.99
C SER A 94 9.20 0.90 -16.73
N GLU A 95 10.28 1.63 -16.45
CA GLU A 95 11.14 1.36 -15.30
C GLU A 95 10.39 1.47 -13.97
N GLU A 96 9.38 2.34 -13.89
CA GLU A 96 8.53 2.50 -12.71
C GLU A 96 7.70 1.24 -12.44
N TRP A 97 7.11 0.66 -13.49
CA TRP A 97 6.34 -0.58 -13.38
C TRP A 97 7.22 -1.79 -13.08
N LYS A 98 8.41 -1.86 -13.69
CA LYS A 98 9.41 -2.88 -13.35
C LYS A 98 9.80 -2.78 -11.89
N ALA A 99 10.12 -1.58 -11.40
CA ALA A 99 10.47 -1.36 -10.00
C ALA A 99 9.33 -1.77 -9.05
N ALA A 100 8.09 -1.40 -9.37
CA ALA A 100 6.91 -1.78 -8.59
C ALA A 100 6.71 -3.31 -8.54
N LEU A 101 6.80 -3.99 -9.69
CA LEU A 101 6.65 -5.45 -9.79
C LEU A 101 7.80 -6.22 -9.16
N MET A 102 9.03 -5.74 -9.30
CA MET A 102 10.18 -6.33 -8.63
C MET A 102 10.02 -6.19 -7.12
N ALA A 103 9.64 -5.02 -6.62
CA ALA A 103 9.42 -4.79 -5.19
C ALA A 103 8.34 -5.71 -4.61
N THR A 104 7.24 -5.95 -5.32
CA THR A 104 6.20 -6.90 -4.88
C THR A 104 6.62 -8.37 -5.05
N SER A 105 7.47 -8.69 -6.03
CA SER A 105 7.99 -10.05 -6.23
C SER A 105 9.03 -10.41 -5.16
N LEU A 106 9.90 -9.46 -4.81
CA LEU A 106 10.96 -9.60 -3.79
C LEU A 106 10.38 -9.86 -2.39
N ALA A 107 9.18 -9.36 -2.10
CA ALA A 107 8.46 -9.64 -0.85
C ALA A 107 8.25 -11.15 -0.60
N THR A 108 8.31 -12.00 -1.63
CA THR A 108 8.15 -13.46 -1.49
C THR A 108 9.43 -14.21 -1.09
N ASN A 109 10.62 -13.64 -1.37
CA ASN A 109 11.91 -14.31 -1.14
C ASN A 109 12.72 -13.73 0.02
N ILE A 110 12.37 -12.53 0.49
CA ILE A 110 12.98 -11.93 1.66
C ILE A 110 12.24 -12.52 2.85
N GLY A 111 12.72 -13.66 3.33
CA GLY A 111 12.16 -14.35 4.50
C GLY A 111 11.87 -13.37 5.66
N LEU A 112 10.92 -13.72 6.51
CA LEU A 112 10.39 -12.87 7.58
C LEU A 112 11.50 -12.07 8.30
N VAL A 113 11.52 -10.75 8.09
CA VAL A 113 12.41 -9.85 8.84
C VAL A 113 11.81 -9.66 10.23
N VAL A 114 12.30 -10.45 11.18
CA VAL A 114 11.91 -10.33 12.60
C VAL A 114 12.96 -9.50 13.32
N SER A 115 12.51 -8.45 14.01
CA SER A 115 13.37 -7.82 15.01
C SER A 115 13.68 -8.83 16.11
N THR A 116 14.96 -9.14 16.31
CA THR A 116 15.41 -9.92 17.48
C THR A 116 15.35 -9.10 18.76
N ASN A 117 15.13 -7.78 18.65
CA ASN A 117 14.98 -6.94 19.81
C ASN A 117 13.63 -7.20 20.48
N LYS A 118 13.68 -7.53 21.77
CA LYS A 118 12.50 -7.78 22.61
C LYS A 118 12.07 -6.54 23.38
N SER A 119 12.88 -5.47 23.40
CA SER A 119 12.54 -4.23 24.07
C SER A 119 11.79 -3.30 23.12
N THR A 120 10.74 -2.66 23.63
CA THR A 120 10.08 -1.53 22.98
C THR A 120 11.12 -0.44 22.71
N VAL A 121 11.06 0.17 21.53
CA VAL A 121 11.89 1.33 21.22
C VAL A 121 11.00 2.57 21.28
N GLU A 122 11.29 3.46 22.21
CA GLU A 122 10.55 4.70 22.41
C GLU A 122 11.24 5.83 21.63
N LEU A 123 10.49 6.51 20.76
CA LEU A 123 10.98 7.66 20.00
C LEU A 123 10.23 8.92 20.46
N PRO A 124 10.92 9.88 21.10
CA PRO A 124 10.31 11.15 21.49
C PRO A 124 9.92 12.01 20.27
N PRO A 125 8.99 12.98 20.45
CA PRO A 125 8.66 13.94 19.40
C PRO A 125 9.89 14.71 18.91
N TYR A 126 10.00 14.91 17.60
CA TYR A 126 11.09 15.62 16.91
C TYR A 126 12.47 14.96 16.99
N GLU A 127 12.57 13.72 17.46
CA GLU A 127 13.82 12.98 17.43
C GLU A 127 13.91 12.04 16.22
N THR A 128 15.13 11.85 15.72
CA THR A 128 15.43 10.85 14.69
C THR A 128 16.30 9.76 15.32
N MET A 129 15.87 8.52 15.21
CA MET A 129 16.64 7.36 15.64
C MET A 129 16.83 6.41 14.46
N THR A 130 18.09 6.08 14.19
CA THR A 130 18.44 5.10 13.17
C THR A 130 18.51 3.71 13.79
N ILE A 131 17.65 2.80 13.33
CA ILE A 131 17.70 1.39 13.71
C ILE A 131 18.46 0.63 12.63
N SER A 132 19.60 0.07 13.00
CA SER A 132 20.42 -0.77 12.11
C SER A 132 20.22 -2.24 12.46
N GLY A 133 19.95 -3.07 11.46
CA GLY A 133 19.81 -4.53 11.61
C GLY A 133 20.73 -5.28 10.66
N PHE A 134 21.07 -6.53 11.01
CA PHE A 134 21.83 -7.43 10.13
C PHE A 134 20.92 -8.52 9.58
N VAL A 135 20.80 -8.60 8.26
CA VAL A 135 20.10 -9.69 7.59
C VAL A 135 21.09 -10.82 7.30
N ARG A 136 20.91 -11.98 7.94
CA ARG A 136 21.71 -13.18 7.62
C ARG A 136 21.03 -13.93 6.47
N LYS A 137 21.77 -14.18 5.38
CA LYS A 137 21.33 -14.82 4.11
C LYS A 137 20.57 -13.93 3.11
N SER A 138 20.97 -12.66 2.94
CA SER A 138 20.50 -11.86 1.80
C SER A 138 21.48 -11.99 0.62
N THR A 139 20.94 -12.29 -0.56
CA THR A 139 21.62 -12.13 -1.85
C THR A 139 21.49 -10.68 -2.28
N GLN A 140 22.56 -9.89 -2.15
CA GLN A 140 22.81 -8.59 -2.83
C GLN A 140 21.67 -7.57 -3.03
N ASP A 141 20.56 -7.63 -2.28
CA ASP A 141 19.46 -6.68 -2.45
C ASP A 141 19.65 -5.43 -1.59
N SER A 142 19.53 -4.26 -2.21
CA SER A 142 19.69 -2.94 -1.57
C SER A 142 18.40 -2.39 -0.94
N ALA A 143 17.24 -2.98 -1.26
CA ALA A 143 15.94 -2.59 -0.72
C ALA A 143 14.96 -3.78 -0.70
N ALA A 144 14.10 -3.82 0.30
CA ALA A 144 13.10 -4.87 0.52
C ALA A 144 11.76 -4.26 0.89
N VAL A 145 10.68 -4.70 0.25
CA VAL A 145 9.31 -4.39 0.68
C VAL A 145 8.75 -5.65 1.32
N THR A 146 8.30 -5.56 2.57
CA THR A 146 7.67 -6.68 3.27
C THR A 146 6.19 -6.39 3.49
N GLU A 147 5.37 -7.43 3.38
CA GLU A 147 3.94 -7.38 3.71
C GLU A 147 3.69 -8.23 4.97
N PRO A 148 2.73 -7.86 5.83
CA PRO A 148 2.34 -8.69 6.96
C PRO A 148 1.79 -10.03 6.44
N SER A 149 2.36 -11.15 6.88
CA SER A 149 1.78 -12.48 6.64
C SER A 149 0.86 -12.88 7.79
N GLU A 150 -0.20 -13.63 7.51
CA GLU A 150 -1.18 -14.12 8.51
C GLU A 150 -0.53 -14.95 9.64
N LYS A 151 0.71 -15.41 9.47
CA LYS A 151 1.47 -16.15 10.49
C LYS A 151 2.31 -15.26 11.41
N ALA A 152 2.39 -13.97 11.16
CA ALA A 152 3.10 -13.03 12.02
C ALA A 152 2.18 -12.61 13.16
N SER A 153 2.42 -13.14 14.36
CA SER A 153 1.82 -12.61 15.59
C SER A 153 2.08 -11.11 15.64
N SER A 154 1.02 -10.31 15.59
CA SER A 154 1.03 -8.85 15.59
C SER A 154 2.05 -8.28 16.59
N ARG A 155 3.15 -7.72 16.08
CA ARG A 155 3.99 -6.79 16.84
C ARG A 155 4.03 -5.49 16.07
N TYR A 156 2.93 -4.76 16.16
CA TYR A 156 2.84 -3.39 15.67
C TYR A 156 3.78 -2.51 16.48
N TRP A 157 4.32 -1.50 15.81
CA TRP A 157 4.97 -0.37 16.47
C TRP A 157 3.85 0.59 16.86
N CYS A 158 3.56 0.69 18.16
CA CYS A 158 2.63 1.70 18.65
C CYS A 158 3.34 3.05 18.73
N MET A 159 2.88 4.03 17.95
CA MET A 159 3.14 5.43 18.30
C MET A 159 2.28 5.78 19.53
N PRO A 160 2.84 6.45 20.55
CA PRO A 160 2.01 6.96 21.64
C PRO A 160 1.02 7.98 21.05
N ALA A 161 -0.27 7.76 21.32
CA ALA A 161 -1.32 8.68 20.97
C ALA A 161 -0.99 10.07 21.54
N CYS A 162 -1.03 11.10 20.68
CA CYS A 162 -0.98 12.47 21.14
C CYS A 162 -2.20 12.74 22.05
N CYS A 163 -2.00 12.78 23.36
CA CYS A 163 -2.96 13.40 24.26
C CYS A 163 -2.93 14.92 24.02
N PRO A 164 -4.05 15.58 23.70
CA PRO A 164 -4.11 17.03 23.73
C PRO A 164 -4.15 17.54 25.18
N PRO A 165 -3.73 18.81 25.41
CA PRO A 165 -3.58 19.41 26.74
C PRO A 165 -4.89 19.60 27.51
#